data_AF-A0A523N1N1-F1
#
_entry.id   AF-A0A523N1N1-F1
#
_cell.length_a   1.000
_cell.length_b   1.000
_cell.length_c   1.000
_cell.angle_alpha   90.00
_cell.angle_beta   90.00
_cell.angle_gamma   90.00
#
_symmetry.space_group_name_H-M   'P 1'
#
loop_
_entity.id
_entity.type
_entity.pdbx_description
1 polymer ?
#
loop_
_entity_poly.entity_id
_entity_poly.type
_entity_poly.pdbx_seq_one_letter_code
_entity_poly.pdbx_strand_id
1 'polypeptide(L)'
;MVLKTCVRNLTVILMALLFQAGGVLAGEAIPKTGDQAWDTLSQVKKDWMLKLYDIVTEDRPELIPIADESLEWRMKEMAYDTRKFQYMSEKHPDMIIRDQGLPAFMDLDWFPEFSKDLCGKDPSFAELEKKVLQLKEAIPKSKNWKQLEEFIHGLSKDEKHQEKFKQFTAELARVQRILNRKAIELSRQN
;
A
#
# COMPACT_ATOMS: atom_id res chain seq x y z
N MET A 1 3.08 29.44 -4.07
CA MET A 1 3.15 28.63 -5.32
C MET A 1 3.43 27.14 -5.06
N VAL A 2 4.10 26.78 -3.96
CA VAL A 2 4.46 25.39 -3.56
C VAL A 2 3.26 24.47 -3.26
N LEU A 3 2.14 25.00 -2.72
CA LEU A 3 0.96 24.18 -2.38
C LEU A 3 0.27 23.55 -3.61
N LYS A 4 0.23 24.24 -4.76
CA LYS A 4 -0.46 23.75 -5.97
C LYS A 4 0.28 22.58 -6.63
N THR A 5 1.61 22.56 -6.52
CA THR A 5 2.46 21.47 -7.03
C THR A 5 2.34 20.22 -6.15
N CYS A 6 2.18 20.40 -4.84
CA CYS A 6 2.02 19.32 -3.87
C CYS A 6 0.69 18.54 -4.07
N VAL A 7 -0.41 19.25 -4.34
CA VAL A 7 -1.74 18.64 -4.59
C VAL A 7 -1.78 17.89 -5.93
N ARG A 8 -1.10 18.39 -6.96
CA ARG A 8 -1.06 17.75 -8.29
C ARG A 8 -0.25 16.45 -8.29
N ASN A 9 0.79 16.35 -7.47
CA ASN A 9 1.52 15.08 -7.25
C ASN A 9 0.68 14.09 -6.44
N LEU A 10 -0.10 14.54 -5.45
CA LEU A 10 -1.02 13.68 -4.70
C LEU A 10 -2.08 13.01 -5.58
N THR A 11 -2.57 13.66 -6.64
CA THR A 11 -3.55 13.06 -7.58
C THR A 11 -2.93 11.98 -8.47
N VAL A 12 -1.67 12.16 -8.90
CA VAL A 12 -0.90 11.14 -9.66
C VAL A 12 -0.53 9.97 -8.75
N ILE A 13 -0.16 10.25 -7.49
CA ILE A 13 0.02 9.24 -6.44
C ILE A 13 -1.29 8.51 -6.13
N LEU A 14 -2.43 9.21 -6.14
CA LEU A 14 -3.75 8.59 -6.01
C LEU A 14 -4.02 7.61 -7.15
N MET A 15 -3.69 7.96 -8.39
CA MET A 15 -3.86 7.06 -9.54
C MET A 15 -2.84 5.91 -9.57
N ALA A 16 -1.63 6.09 -9.06
CA ALA A 16 -0.65 5.01 -8.87
C ALA A 16 -1.03 4.08 -7.70
N LEU A 17 -1.59 4.63 -6.61
CA LEU A 17 -2.11 3.88 -5.47
C LEU A 17 -3.45 3.20 -5.77
N LEU A 18 -4.24 3.73 -6.71
CA LEU A 18 -5.45 3.09 -7.23
C LEU A 18 -5.15 1.72 -7.87
N PHE A 19 -3.93 1.50 -8.35
CA PHE A 19 -3.44 0.21 -8.86
C PHE A 19 -2.60 -0.59 -7.84
N GLN A 20 -2.44 -0.13 -6.59
CA GLN A 20 -1.67 -0.81 -5.54
C GLN A 20 -2.49 -1.19 -4.29
N ALA A 21 -3.80 -1.33 -4.43
CA ALA A 21 -4.68 -1.60 -3.31
C ALA A 21 -5.27 -3.02 -3.38
N GLY A 22 -5.22 -3.70 -2.26
CA GLY A 22 -6.23 -4.69 -1.89
C GLY A 22 -6.06 -5.20 -0.45
N GLY A 23 -7.13 -5.76 0.07
CA GLY A 23 -7.23 -5.92 1.52
C GLY A 23 -6.81 -7.26 2.09
N VAL A 24 -7.27 -7.50 3.29
CA VAL A 24 -7.35 -8.81 3.92
C VAL A 24 -8.63 -8.78 4.71
N LEU A 25 -9.04 -9.98 5.07
CA LEU A 25 -9.92 -10.27 6.17
C LEU A 25 -9.72 -9.28 7.33
N ALA A 26 -10.81 -8.64 7.75
CA ALA A 26 -10.88 -7.57 8.75
C ALA A 26 -10.21 -7.84 10.13
N GLY A 27 -9.60 -9.00 10.37
CA GLY A 27 -9.00 -9.41 11.64
C GLY A 27 -7.47 -9.40 11.75
N GLU A 28 -6.69 -9.41 10.65
CA GLU A 28 -5.21 -9.40 10.78
C GLU A 28 -4.71 -7.98 11.09
N ALA A 29 -4.06 -7.82 12.24
CA ALA A 29 -3.35 -6.60 12.59
C ALA A 29 -2.08 -6.50 11.72
N ILE A 30 -1.85 -5.31 11.16
CA ILE A 30 -0.59 -5.04 10.45
C ILE A 30 0.51 -4.98 11.50
N PRO A 31 1.62 -5.73 11.34
CA PRO A 31 2.76 -5.62 12.23
C PRO A 31 3.24 -4.17 12.28
N LYS A 32 3.40 -3.61 13.48
CA LYS A 32 4.00 -2.28 13.63
C LYS A 32 5.50 -2.37 13.38
N THR A 33 6.05 -1.39 12.68
CA THR A 33 7.49 -1.30 12.40
C THR A 33 8.19 -0.36 13.37
N GLY A 34 7.43 0.48 14.08
CA GLY A 34 7.99 1.55 14.92
C GLY A 34 8.36 2.81 14.13
N ASP A 35 8.31 2.77 12.80
CA ASP A 35 8.39 3.96 11.95
C ASP A 35 6.98 4.55 11.77
N GLN A 36 6.76 5.74 12.34
CA GLN A 36 5.45 6.39 12.33
C GLN A 36 4.91 6.61 10.92
N ALA A 37 5.78 6.89 9.93
CA ALA A 37 5.34 7.13 8.56
C ALA A 37 4.87 5.83 7.90
N TRP A 38 5.61 4.73 8.09
CA TRP A 38 5.23 3.42 7.59
C TRP A 38 3.97 2.89 8.27
N ASP A 39 3.90 2.92 9.59
CA ASP A 39 2.74 2.44 10.35
C ASP A 39 1.46 3.23 9.97
N THR A 40 1.59 4.54 9.79
CA THR A 40 0.49 5.38 9.31
C THR A 40 0.08 5.03 7.89
N LEU A 41 1.05 4.85 6.99
CA LEU A 41 0.79 4.49 5.60
C LEU A 41 0.07 3.15 5.47
N SER A 42 0.55 2.12 6.17
CA SER A 42 -0.03 0.78 6.12
C SER A 42 -1.47 0.78 6.64
N GLN A 43 -1.76 1.55 7.70
CA GLN A 43 -3.12 1.71 8.18
C GLN A 43 -4.02 2.39 7.14
N VAL A 44 -3.56 3.50 6.54
CA VAL A 44 -4.31 4.23 5.49
C VAL A 44 -4.57 3.33 4.28
N LYS A 45 -3.60 2.50 3.87
CA LYS A 45 -3.78 1.50 2.81
C LYS A 45 -4.87 0.49 3.20
N LYS A 46 -4.79 -0.11 4.40
CA LYS A 46 -5.79 -1.07 4.89
C LYS A 46 -7.20 -0.49 4.91
N ASP A 47 -7.37 0.69 5.48
CA ASP A 47 -8.68 1.33 5.58
C ASP A 47 -9.27 1.64 4.20
N TRP A 48 -8.43 2.04 3.25
CA TRP A 48 -8.86 2.25 1.88
C TRP A 48 -9.28 0.96 1.17
N MET A 49 -8.52 -0.12 1.38
CA MET A 49 -8.78 -1.43 0.77
C MET A 49 -10.10 -2.02 1.26
N LEU A 50 -10.41 -1.87 2.55
CA LEU A 50 -11.70 -2.25 3.11
C LEU A 50 -12.84 -1.37 2.56
N LYS A 51 -12.64 -0.04 2.45
CA LYS A 51 -13.63 0.85 1.84
C LYS A 51 -13.93 0.50 0.38
N LEU A 52 -12.92 0.15 -0.41
CA LEU A 52 -13.10 -0.29 -1.79
C LEU A 52 -13.90 -1.59 -1.85
N TYR A 53 -13.60 -2.52 -0.95
CA TYR A 53 -14.35 -3.76 -0.83
C TYR A 53 -15.81 -3.51 -0.48
N ASP A 54 -16.09 -2.64 0.50
CA ASP A 54 -17.47 -2.25 0.86
C ASP A 54 -18.22 -1.69 -0.35
N ILE A 55 -17.57 -0.80 -1.13
CA ILE A 55 -18.16 -0.27 -2.38
C ILE A 55 -18.48 -1.39 -3.37
N VAL A 56 -17.58 -2.38 -3.55
CA VAL A 56 -17.85 -3.53 -4.44
C VAL A 56 -19.03 -4.35 -3.92
N THR A 57 -19.09 -4.63 -2.62
CA THR A 57 -20.20 -5.41 -2.04
C THR A 57 -21.55 -4.71 -2.19
N GLU A 58 -21.56 -3.36 -2.10
CA GLU A 58 -22.76 -2.54 -2.23
C GLU A 58 -23.22 -2.42 -3.70
N ASP A 59 -22.28 -2.13 -4.61
CA ASP A 59 -22.63 -1.65 -5.95
C ASP A 59 -22.48 -2.70 -7.05
N ARG A 60 -21.59 -3.67 -6.84
CA ARG A 60 -21.23 -4.71 -7.83
C ARG A 60 -21.11 -6.07 -7.14
N PRO A 61 -22.17 -6.58 -6.50
CA PRO A 61 -22.11 -7.83 -5.72
C PRO A 61 -21.66 -9.04 -6.56
N GLU A 62 -21.84 -9.01 -7.88
CA GLU A 62 -21.34 -10.03 -8.78
C GLU A 62 -19.80 -10.10 -8.88
N LEU A 63 -19.11 -9.04 -8.43
CA LEU A 63 -17.64 -8.96 -8.37
C LEU A 63 -17.09 -9.38 -7.00
N ILE A 64 -17.93 -9.72 -6.01
CA ILE A 64 -17.47 -10.13 -4.67
C ILE A 64 -16.43 -11.26 -4.71
N PRO A 65 -16.59 -12.35 -5.49
CA PRO A 65 -15.60 -13.43 -5.48
C PRO A 65 -14.19 -12.99 -5.88
N ILE A 66 -14.08 -12.14 -6.91
CA ILE A 66 -12.79 -11.59 -7.33
C ILE A 66 -12.31 -10.47 -6.41
N ALA A 67 -13.24 -9.75 -5.76
CA ALA A 67 -12.90 -8.77 -4.74
C ALA A 67 -12.35 -9.44 -3.48
N ASP A 68 -12.81 -10.63 -3.09
CA ASP A 68 -12.26 -11.42 -1.97
C ASP A 68 -10.83 -11.88 -2.25
N GLU A 69 -10.57 -12.42 -3.44
CA GLU A 69 -9.22 -12.81 -3.88
C GLU A 69 -8.29 -11.60 -3.95
N SER A 70 -8.77 -10.51 -4.57
CA SER A 70 -8.08 -9.23 -4.65
C SER A 70 -7.89 -8.58 -3.30
N LEU A 71 -8.79 -8.85 -2.35
CA LEU A 71 -8.60 -8.55 -0.94
C LEU A 71 -7.36 -9.37 -0.56
N GLU A 72 -7.50 -10.65 -0.20
CA GLU A 72 -6.44 -11.52 0.33
C GLU A 72 -5.01 -11.22 -0.16
N TRP A 73 -4.79 -11.17 -1.48
CA TRP A 73 -3.48 -10.89 -2.07
C TRP A 73 -2.77 -9.72 -1.46
N ARG A 74 -3.49 -8.65 -1.27
CA ARG A 74 -2.89 -7.34 -1.21
C ARG A 74 -2.60 -6.91 0.22
N MET A 75 -3.23 -7.52 1.21
CA MET A 75 -2.66 -7.45 2.55
C MET A 75 -1.64 -8.54 2.84
N LYS A 76 -1.60 -9.63 2.08
CA LYS A 76 -0.35 -10.43 2.06
C LYS A 76 0.79 -9.61 1.46
N GLU A 77 0.55 -8.84 0.40
CA GLU A 77 1.52 -7.89 -0.17
C GLU A 77 1.92 -6.81 0.85
N MET A 78 0.97 -6.20 1.55
CA MET A 78 1.26 -5.20 2.58
C MET A 78 2.02 -5.79 3.79
N ALA A 79 1.68 -7.01 4.22
CA ALA A 79 2.43 -7.71 5.26
C ALA A 79 3.87 -8.00 4.79
N TYR A 80 4.02 -8.43 3.54
CA TYR A 80 5.30 -8.68 2.91
C TYR A 80 6.16 -7.41 2.85
N ASP A 81 5.61 -6.31 2.36
CA ASP A 81 6.29 -5.01 2.32
C ASP A 81 6.65 -4.51 3.73
N THR A 82 5.79 -4.76 4.72
CA THR A 82 6.06 -4.38 6.11
C THR A 82 7.22 -5.17 6.69
N ARG A 83 7.33 -6.47 6.39
CA ARG A 83 8.48 -7.29 6.80
C ARG A 83 9.77 -6.85 6.09
N LYS A 84 9.69 -6.51 4.80
CA LYS A 84 10.80 -5.90 4.05
C LYS A 84 11.27 -4.61 4.70
N PHE A 85 10.33 -3.73 5.05
CA PHE A 85 10.62 -2.46 5.71
C PHE A 85 11.30 -2.66 7.06
N GLN A 86 10.83 -3.59 7.89
CA GLN A 86 11.46 -3.93 9.16
C GLN A 86 12.90 -4.40 8.96
N TYR A 87 13.12 -5.34 8.03
CA TYR A 87 14.46 -5.82 7.70
C TYR A 87 15.38 -4.69 7.26
N MET A 88 14.93 -3.83 6.34
CA MET A 88 15.72 -2.68 5.88
C MET A 88 15.98 -1.68 7.00
N SER A 89 15.00 -1.44 7.87
CA SER A 89 15.18 -0.52 9.00
C SER A 89 16.25 -1.00 9.98
N GLU A 90 16.38 -2.31 10.14
CA GLU A 90 17.38 -2.93 11.03
C GLU A 90 18.77 -3.07 10.37
N LYS A 91 18.83 -3.41 9.07
CA LYS A 91 20.07 -3.80 8.39
C LYS A 91 20.62 -2.75 7.43
N HIS A 92 19.75 -1.96 6.82
CA HIS A 92 20.07 -1.02 5.74
C HIS A 92 19.25 0.28 5.87
N PRO A 93 19.28 0.98 7.04
CA PRO A 93 18.42 2.13 7.29
C PRO A 93 18.69 3.31 6.35
N ASP A 94 19.90 3.38 5.79
CA ASP A 94 20.37 4.35 4.80
C ASP A 94 19.69 4.19 3.42
N MET A 95 19.19 2.99 3.12
CA MET A 95 18.46 2.71 1.88
C MET A 95 16.98 3.11 1.93
N ILE A 96 16.46 3.55 3.08
CA ILE A 96 15.06 3.97 3.20
C ILE A 96 14.95 5.47 2.92
N ILE A 97 14.41 5.81 1.75
CA ILE A 97 14.29 7.18 1.26
C ILE A 97 13.10 7.88 1.93
N ARG A 98 13.36 8.77 2.90
CA ARG A 98 12.31 9.49 3.66
C ARG A 98 12.04 10.92 3.19
N ASP A 99 12.93 11.48 2.39
CA ASP A 99 12.98 12.90 2.02
C ASP A 99 12.53 13.20 0.58
N GLN A 100 12.41 12.18 -0.27
CA GLN A 100 11.94 12.32 -1.66
C GLN A 100 10.43 12.08 -1.83
N GLY A 101 9.70 12.00 -0.71
CA GLY A 101 8.25 11.88 -0.67
C GLY A 101 7.70 10.45 -0.76
N LEU A 102 6.36 10.34 -0.75
CA LEU A 102 5.67 9.07 -0.56
C LEU A 102 6.03 7.98 -1.60
N PRO A 103 6.18 8.26 -2.91
CA PRO A 103 6.54 7.23 -3.88
C PRO A 103 7.91 6.60 -3.60
N ALA A 104 8.93 7.43 -3.37
CA ALA A 104 10.28 6.96 -3.06
C ALA A 104 10.34 6.24 -1.71
N PHE A 105 9.56 6.68 -0.73
CA PHE A 105 9.46 6.01 0.57
C PHE A 105 8.83 4.62 0.51
N MET A 106 7.89 4.42 -0.42
CA MET A 106 7.23 3.14 -0.64
C MET A 106 8.06 2.18 -1.48
N ASP A 107 8.88 2.70 -2.37
CA ASP A 107 9.68 1.92 -3.31
C ASP A 107 10.98 1.46 -2.62
N LEU A 108 10.85 0.36 -1.88
CA LEU A 108 11.98 -0.27 -1.21
C LEU A 108 12.84 -1.00 -2.26
N ASP A 109 14.04 -0.48 -2.51
CA ASP A 109 15.09 -1.11 -3.33
C ASP A 109 15.46 -2.48 -2.75
N TRP A 110 14.71 -3.51 -3.17
CA TRP A 110 14.75 -4.84 -2.59
C TRP A 110 15.54 -5.80 -3.48
N PHE A 111 16.70 -6.23 -2.98
CA PHE A 111 17.59 -7.11 -3.72
C PHE A 111 17.37 -8.60 -3.39
N PRO A 112 17.65 -9.53 -4.34
CA PRO A 112 17.49 -10.97 -4.12
C PRO A 112 18.24 -11.52 -2.90
N GLU A 113 19.37 -10.91 -2.54
CA GLU A 113 20.19 -11.27 -1.39
C GLU A 113 19.44 -11.02 -0.07
N PHE A 114 18.60 -9.98 0.00
CA PHE A 114 17.79 -9.68 1.18
C PHE A 114 16.69 -10.71 1.36
N SER A 115 16.01 -11.10 0.27
CA SER A 115 15.06 -12.23 0.31
C SER A 115 15.74 -13.51 0.78
N LYS A 116 16.93 -13.83 0.25
CA LYS A 116 17.65 -15.04 0.65
C LYS A 116 18.04 -15.03 2.13
N ASP A 117 18.51 -13.90 2.65
CA ASP A 117 18.88 -13.76 4.07
C ASP A 117 17.65 -13.88 4.97
N LEU A 118 16.58 -13.16 4.65
CA LEU A 118 15.36 -13.13 5.46
C LEU A 118 14.61 -14.46 5.42
N CYS A 119 14.44 -15.06 4.24
CA CYS A 119 13.84 -16.40 4.10
C CYS A 119 14.66 -17.48 4.81
N GLY A 120 16.00 -17.34 4.86
CA GLY A 120 16.86 -18.27 5.60
C GLY A 120 16.72 -18.18 7.12
N LYS A 121 16.31 -17.03 7.65
CA LYS A 121 16.15 -16.76 9.10
C LYS A 121 14.71 -16.87 9.58
N ASP A 122 13.74 -16.65 8.70
CA ASP A 122 12.32 -16.63 9.02
C ASP A 122 11.51 -17.46 8.01
N PRO A 123 11.20 -18.72 8.35
CA PRO A 123 10.36 -19.58 7.52
C PRO A 123 8.96 -18.98 7.23
N SER A 124 8.41 -18.18 8.15
CA SER A 124 7.10 -17.56 7.95
C SER A 124 7.14 -16.46 6.88
N PHE A 125 8.27 -15.76 6.76
CA PHE A 125 8.49 -14.81 5.66
C PHE A 125 8.62 -15.54 4.32
N ALA A 126 9.32 -16.68 4.27
CA ALA A 126 9.42 -17.48 3.04
C ALA A 126 8.06 -17.98 2.54
N GLU A 127 7.18 -18.42 3.46
CA GLU A 127 5.81 -18.79 3.12
C GLU A 127 4.99 -17.60 2.62
N LEU A 128 5.14 -16.44 3.25
CA LEU A 128 4.49 -15.19 2.85
C LEU A 128 4.93 -14.74 1.45
N GLU A 129 6.24 -14.70 1.19
CA GLU A 129 6.82 -14.34 -0.12
C GLU A 129 6.25 -15.24 -1.22
N LYS A 130 6.28 -16.56 -0.99
CA LYS A 130 5.72 -17.55 -1.92
C LYS A 130 4.23 -17.29 -2.17
N LYS A 131 3.45 -17.06 -1.11
CA LYS A 131 2.00 -16.80 -1.23
C LYS A 131 1.73 -15.52 -2.02
N VAL A 132 2.46 -14.44 -1.77
CA VAL A 132 2.32 -13.17 -2.51
C VAL A 132 2.64 -13.36 -3.99
N LEU A 133 3.72 -14.07 -4.33
CA LEU A 133 4.07 -14.36 -5.73
C LEU A 133 3.00 -15.20 -6.42
N GLN A 134 2.49 -16.24 -5.76
CA GLN A 134 1.40 -17.07 -6.29
C GLN A 134 0.13 -16.26 -6.57
N LEU A 135 -0.29 -15.41 -5.64
CA LEU A 135 -1.49 -14.58 -5.80
C LEU A 135 -1.30 -13.52 -6.90
N LYS A 136 -0.11 -12.90 -6.97
CA LYS A 136 0.25 -11.94 -8.01
C LYS A 136 0.20 -12.53 -9.42
N GLU A 137 0.51 -13.81 -9.58
CA GLU A 137 0.43 -14.51 -10.87
C GLU A 137 -0.97 -15.03 -11.20
N ALA A 138 -1.77 -15.36 -10.18
CA ALA A 138 -3.09 -15.97 -10.34
C ALA A 138 -4.19 -14.95 -10.58
N ILE A 139 -4.27 -13.90 -9.75
CA ILE A 139 -5.39 -12.96 -9.73
C ILE A 139 -5.59 -12.21 -11.05
N PRO A 140 -4.54 -11.71 -11.73
CA PRO A 140 -4.73 -11.06 -13.04
C PRO A 140 -5.34 -11.97 -14.11
N LYS A 141 -5.30 -13.30 -13.90
CA LYS A 141 -5.89 -14.32 -14.76
C LYS A 141 -7.26 -14.78 -14.28
N SER A 142 -7.69 -14.38 -13.08
CA SER A 142 -8.99 -14.75 -12.52
C SER A 142 -10.13 -14.14 -13.33
N LYS A 143 -11.26 -14.86 -13.33
CA LYS A 143 -12.48 -14.39 -13.98
C LYS A 143 -12.91 -13.06 -13.35
N ASN A 144 -13.37 -12.12 -14.19
CA ASN A 144 -13.84 -10.79 -13.80
C ASN A 144 -12.77 -9.84 -13.21
N TRP A 145 -11.48 -10.21 -13.19
CA TRP A 145 -10.40 -9.32 -12.75
C TRP A 145 -10.43 -7.97 -13.47
N LYS A 146 -10.48 -8.01 -14.80
CA LYS A 146 -10.55 -6.80 -15.63
C LYS A 146 -11.78 -5.94 -15.31
N GLN A 147 -12.92 -6.56 -15.01
CA GLN A 147 -14.15 -5.84 -14.67
C GLN A 147 -14.04 -5.16 -13.30
N LEU A 148 -13.39 -5.82 -12.33
CA LEU A 148 -13.08 -5.24 -11.03
C LEU A 148 -12.11 -4.06 -11.18
N GLU A 149 -11.05 -4.21 -11.99
CA GLU A 149 -10.11 -3.12 -12.28
C GLU A 149 -10.85 -1.92 -12.90
N GLU A 150 -11.62 -2.14 -13.97
CA GLU A 150 -12.37 -1.07 -14.64
C GLU A 150 -13.36 -0.37 -13.69
N PHE A 151 -14.04 -1.12 -12.82
CA PHE A 151 -14.93 -0.57 -11.81
C PHE A 151 -14.17 0.34 -10.83
N ILE A 152 -13.10 -0.17 -10.21
CA ILE A 152 -12.29 0.60 -9.24
C ILE A 152 -11.69 1.86 -9.89
N HIS A 153 -11.25 1.77 -11.15
CA HIS A 153 -10.78 2.93 -11.91
C HIS A 153 -11.86 3.99 -12.12
N GLY A 154 -13.07 3.53 -12.44
CA GLY A 154 -14.25 4.37 -12.61
C GLY A 154 -14.65 5.12 -11.34
N LEU A 155 -14.42 4.53 -10.16
CA LEU A 155 -14.83 5.12 -8.87
C LEU A 155 -14.23 6.50 -8.61
N SER A 156 -13.04 6.79 -9.13
CA SER A 156 -12.41 8.11 -8.99
C SER A 156 -13.20 9.26 -9.64
N LYS A 157 -14.06 8.93 -10.61
CA LYS A 157 -14.91 9.87 -11.35
C LYS A 157 -16.38 9.78 -10.93
N ASP A 158 -16.70 8.87 -10.01
CA ASP A 158 -18.06 8.66 -9.53
C ASP A 158 -18.40 9.69 -8.45
N GLU A 159 -19.41 10.52 -8.72
CA GLU A 159 -19.91 11.53 -7.80
C GLU A 159 -20.39 10.91 -6.47
N LYS A 160 -20.95 9.68 -6.52
CA LYS A 160 -21.45 8.96 -5.33
C LYS A 160 -20.33 8.68 -4.33
N HIS A 161 -19.13 8.36 -4.82
CA HIS A 161 -18.00 7.95 -3.98
C HIS A 161 -16.94 9.03 -3.77
N GLN A 162 -17.10 10.19 -4.41
CA GLN A 162 -16.10 11.25 -4.43
C GLN A 162 -15.64 11.69 -3.02
N GLU A 163 -16.54 11.70 -2.05
CA GLU A 163 -16.20 12.04 -0.66
C GLU A 163 -15.28 10.99 0.00
N LYS A 164 -15.50 9.69 -0.27
CA LYS A 164 -14.61 8.61 0.20
C LYS A 164 -13.19 8.81 -0.35
N PHE A 165 -13.05 9.26 -1.61
CA PHE A 165 -11.75 9.59 -2.22
C PHE A 165 -11.09 10.84 -1.63
N LYS A 166 -11.86 11.89 -1.32
CA LYS A 166 -11.32 13.08 -0.65
C LYS A 166 -10.75 12.74 0.72
N GLN A 167 -11.46 11.91 1.50
CA GLN A 167 -10.97 11.42 2.78
C GLN A 167 -9.67 10.64 2.63
N PHE A 168 -9.62 9.68 1.70
CA PHE A 168 -8.39 8.92 1.42
C PHE A 168 -7.22 9.84 1.01
N THR A 169 -7.48 10.84 0.17
CA THR A 169 -6.47 11.83 -0.24
C THR A 169 -5.94 12.64 0.96
N ALA A 170 -6.83 13.03 1.88
CA ALA A 170 -6.45 13.76 3.09
C ALA A 170 -5.59 12.89 4.03
N GLU A 171 -5.88 11.59 4.11
CA GLU A 171 -5.10 10.63 4.88
C GLU A 171 -3.72 10.37 4.27
N LEU A 172 -3.61 10.23 2.96
CA LEU A 172 -2.30 10.17 2.28
C LEU A 172 -1.49 11.46 2.47
N ALA A 173 -2.15 12.61 2.42
CA ALA A 173 -1.51 13.89 2.74
C ALA A 173 -1.04 13.97 4.21
N ARG A 174 -1.66 13.22 5.13
CA ARG A 174 -1.15 13.06 6.50
C ARG A 174 0.16 12.26 6.51
N VAL A 175 0.27 11.16 5.76
CA VAL A 175 1.52 10.39 5.61
C VAL A 175 2.64 11.30 5.08
N GLN A 176 2.37 12.03 4.00
CA GLN A 176 3.36 12.94 3.39
C GLN A 176 3.85 14.01 4.38
N ARG A 177 2.96 14.53 5.25
CA ARG A 177 3.35 15.48 6.30
C ARG A 177 4.27 14.87 7.34
N ILE A 178 4.08 13.60 7.70
CA ILE A 178 4.96 12.87 8.63
C ILE A 178 6.34 12.71 7.99
N LEU A 179 6.41 12.26 6.73
CA LEU A 179 7.66 12.12 5.98
C LEU A 179 8.44 13.44 5.89
N ASN A 180 7.75 14.53 5.54
CA ASN A 180 8.38 15.86 5.45
C ASN A 180 8.97 16.31 6.79
N ARG A 181 8.30 16.05 7.93
CA ARG A 181 8.85 16.37 9.25
C ARG A 181 10.10 15.55 9.52
N LYS A 182 10.08 14.26 9.19
CA LYS A 182 11.22 13.37 9.41
C LYS A 182 12.44 13.77 8.56
N ALA A 183 12.22 14.16 7.32
CA ALA A 183 13.26 14.67 6.44
C ALA A 183 13.94 15.92 7.02
N ILE A 184 13.16 16.86 7.57
CA ILE A 184 13.67 18.07 8.22
C ILE A 184 14.49 17.74 9.49
N GLU A 185 14.07 16.74 10.27
CA GLU A 185 14.83 16.28 11.44
C GLU A 185 16.19 15.72 11.03
N LEU A 186 16.21 14.83 10.02
CA LEU A 186 17.44 14.21 9.52
C LEU A 186 18.40 15.25 8.94
N SER A 187 17.90 16.25 8.20
CA SER A 187 18.74 17.32 7.65
C SER A 187 19.35 18.26 8.71
N ARG A 188 18.86 18.23 9.95
CA ARG A 188 19.40 19.02 11.08
C ARG A 188 20.43 18.26 11.90
N GLN A 189 20.53 16.93 11.69
CA GLN A 189 21.45 16.04 12.40
C GLN A 189 22.76 15.83 11.62
N ASN A 190 22.77 16.17 10.33
CA ASN A 190 23.94 16.22 9.45
C ASN A 190 24.45 17.65 9.31
#